data_AF-A0A7K6Z9I4-F1
#
_entry.id   AF-A0A7K6Z9I4-F1
#
_cell.length_a   1.000
_cell.length_b   1.000
_cell.length_c   1.000
_cell.angle_alpha   90.00
_cell.angle_beta   90.00
_cell.angle_gamma   90.00
#
_symmetry.space_group_name_H-M   'P 1'
#
loop_
_entity.id
_entity.type
_entity.pdbx_description
1 polymer ?
#
loop_
_entity_poly.entity_id
_entity_poly.type
_entity_poly.pdbx_seq_one_letter_code
_entity_poly.pdbx_strand_id
1 'polypeptide(L)'
;GTNNARLAAMLRQLAQYHAKDPNNLFMVRLAQGLTHLGKGTLTLCPYHSDRQLMSQVAVAGLLTVLVSFLDVRNIILGKSHYVLYGLVAAMQPRMLVTFDEELRPLPVSVRVGQAVDVVGQAGKPKTITGFQTHTTPVLLAHGERAELATEEHVPVTPILEGFVILRKNPNYDV
;
A
#
# COMPACT_ATOMS: atom_id res chain seq x y z
N GLY A 1 4.69 2.93 5.10
CA GLY A 1 4.54 1.87 6.10
C GLY A 1 4.85 0.51 5.52
N THR A 2 6.08 0.22 5.08
CA THR A 2 6.44 -1.15 4.65
C THR A 2 6.98 -2.00 5.82
N ASN A 3 7.17 -1.39 6.99
CA ASN A 3 7.76 -2.02 8.17
C ASN A 3 9.08 -2.76 7.87
N ASN A 4 9.90 -2.22 6.97
CA ASN A 4 11.14 -2.85 6.56
C ASN A 4 12.14 -2.87 7.73
N ALA A 5 12.47 -4.08 8.22
CA ALA A 5 13.30 -4.29 9.40
C ALA A 5 14.71 -3.69 9.26
N ARG A 6 15.33 -3.77 8.06
CA ARG A 6 16.68 -3.26 7.82
C ARG A 6 16.72 -1.73 7.90
N LEU A 7 15.76 -1.07 7.25
CA LEU A 7 15.61 0.39 7.32
C LEU A 7 15.27 0.84 8.74
N ALA A 8 14.37 0.15 9.42
CA ALA A 8 14.00 0.47 10.81
C ALA A 8 15.18 0.36 11.78
N ALA A 9 16.08 -0.62 11.59
CA ALA A 9 17.29 -0.76 12.39
C ALA A 9 18.26 0.42 12.15
N MET A 10 18.50 0.77 10.89
CA MET A 10 19.35 1.91 10.52
C MET A 10 18.81 3.24 11.07
N LEU A 11 17.50 3.48 10.94
CA LEU A 11 16.87 4.69 11.49
C LEU A 11 16.94 4.74 13.01
N ARG A 12 16.92 3.60 13.72
CA ARG A 12 17.12 3.56 15.18
C ARG A 12 18.56 3.95 15.56
N GLN A 13 19.56 3.48 14.81
CA GLN A 13 20.95 3.88 15.02
C GLN A 13 21.15 5.38 14.76
N LEU A 14 20.59 5.92 13.68
CA LEU A 14 20.63 7.35 13.38
C LEU A 14 19.96 8.21 14.46
N ALA A 15 18.86 7.73 15.05
CA ALA A 15 18.20 8.43 16.14
C ALA A 15 19.05 8.48 17.41
N GLN A 16 19.81 7.43 17.71
CA GLN A 16 20.76 7.42 18.83
C GLN A 16 21.94 8.34 18.57
N TYR A 17 22.48 8.34 17.34
CA TYR A 17 23.60 9.20 16.95
C TYR A 17 23.25 10.68 17.06
N HIS A 18 22.08 11.08 16.56
CA HIS A 18 21.59 12.47 16.60
C HIS A 18 20.79 12.82 17.86
N ALA A 19 20.91 12.04 18.95
CA ALA A 19 20.14 12.26 20.17
C ALA A 19 20.38 13.63 20.82
N LYS A 20 21.54 14.26 20.58
CA LYS A 20 21.93 15.56 21.12
C LYS A 20 21.27 16.75 20.41
N ASP A 21 20.91 16.60 19.13
CA ASP A 21 20.35 17.68 18.30
C ASP A 21 18.83 17.48 18.13
N PRO A 22 17.97 18.29 18.78
CA PRO A 22 16.52 18.09 18.73
C PRO A 22 15.93 18.13 17.31
N ASN A 23 16.45 19.02 16.46
CA ASN A 23 16.00 19.20 15.08
C ASN A 23 16.28 17.95 14.22
N ASN A 24 17.49 17.39 14.34
CA ASN A 24 17.89 16.20 13.61
C ASN A 24 17.14 14.97 14.14
N LEU A 25 16.97 14.88 15.46
CA LEU A 25 16.19 13.82 16.09
C LEU A 25 14.72 13.82 15.63
N PHE A 26 14.11 15.00 15.51
CA PHE A 26 12.74 15.12 15.02
C PHE A 26 12.58 14.60 13.58
N MET A 27 13.52 14.93 12.69
CA MET A 27 13.52 14.44 11.31
C MET A 27 13.67 12.91 11.22
N VAL A 28 14.57 12.33 12.02
CA VAL A 28 14.75 10.87 12.04
C VAL A 28 13.50 10.18 12.59
N ARG A 29 12.84 10.74 13.61
CA ARG A 29 11.57 10.21 14.15
C ARG A 29 10.43 10.28 13.13
N LEU A 30 10.39 11.34 12.33
CA LEU A 30 9.42 11.44 11.23
C LEU A 30 9.62 10.32 10.21
N ALA A 31 10.87 10.06 9.81
CA ALA A 31 11.19 8.94 8.92
C ALA A 31 10.82 7.56 9.52
N GLN A 32 11.04 7.38 10.83
CA GLN A 32 10.59 6.17 11.55
C GLN A 32 9.06 6.04 11.52
N GLY A 33 8.33 7.13 11.77
CA GLY A 33 6.87 7.18 11.69
C GLY A 33 6.34 6.78 10.30
N LEU A 34 6.95 7.28 9.23
CA LEU A 34 6.60 6.91 7.86
C LEU A 34 6.89 5.42 7.56
N THR A 35 7.96 4.87 8.13
CA THR A 35 8.32 3.45 7.97
C THR A 35 7.29 2.52 8.62
N HIS A 36 6.77 2.90 9.80
CA HIS A 36 5.78 2.12 10.57
C HIS A 36 4.33 2.61 10.39
N LEU A 37 4.08 3.44 9.38
CA LEU A 37 2.78 4.03 9.07
C LEU A 37 1.70 2.93 8.96
N GLY A 38 0.62 3.06 9.74
CA GLY A 38 -0.44 2.05 9.85
C GLY A 38 0.02 0.68 10.38
N LYS A 39 1.05 0.62 11.23
CA LYS A 39 1.73 -0.63 11.64
C LYS A 39 2.30 -1.45 10.47
N GLY A 40 2.46 -0.85 9.30
CA GLY A 40 2.89 -1.55 8.08
C GLY A 40 1.78 -1.82 7.07
N THR A 41 0.53 -1.47 7.37
CA THR A 41 -0.62 -1.75 6.48
C THR A 41 -0.92 -0.64 5.49
N LEU A 42 -0.35 0.55 5.70
CA LEU A 42 -0.63 1.75 4.92
C LEU A 42 0.60 2.20 4.11
N THR A 43 0.35 2.62 2.88
CA THR A 43 1.33 3.23 1.96
C THR A 43 0.92 4.63 1.54
N LEU A 44 1.91 5.41 1.10
CA LEU A 44 1.69 6.67 0.41
C LEU A 44 1.74 6.40 -1.09
N CYS A 45 0.61 6.46 -1.77
CA CYS A 45 0.51 6.28 -3.21
C CYS A 45 -0.62 7.18 -3.75
N PRO A 46 -0.34 8.08 -4.71
CA PRO A 46 -1.39 8.90 -5.32
C PRO A 46 -2.17 8.14 -6.41
N TYR A 47 -1.68 6.97 -6.81
CA TYR A 47 -2.25 6.15 -7.84
C TYR A 47 -3.16 5.07 -7.26
N HIS A 48 -4.29 4.86 -7.93
CA HIS A 48 -5.33 3.88 -7.59
C HIS A 48 -5.59 2.97 -8.79
N SER A 49 -6.27 1.84 -8.55
CA SER A 49 -6.71 0.90 -9.58
C SER A 49 -5.53 0.41 -10.40
N ASP A 50 -4.59 -0.29 -9.75
CA ASP A 50 -3.44 -0.88 -10.43
C ASP A 50 -2.62 0.15 -11.24
N ARG A 51 -2.47 1.34 -10.64
CA ARG A 51 -1.74 2.49 -11.18
C ARG A 51 -2.35 3.17 -12.41
N GLN A 52 -3.58 2.84 -12.78
CA GLN A 52 -4.23 3.45 -13.94
C GLN A 52 -4.79 4.85 -13.64
N LEU A 53 -5.27 5.08 -12.40
CA LEU A 53 -5.93 6.33 -12.03
C LEU A 53 -5.07 7.15 -11.07
N MET A 54 -4.71 8.36 -11.48
CA MET A 54 -3.96 9.31 -10.65
C MET A 54 -4.92 10.27 -9.94
N SER A 55 -4.88 10.31 -8.60
CA SER A 55 -5.63 11.29 -7.82
C SER A 55 -4.85 12.60 -7.73
N GLN A 56 -5.37 13.67 -8.34
CA GLN A 56 -4.76 15.00 -8.33
C GLN A 56 -4.61 15.56 -6.90
N VAL A 57 -5.56 15.27 -6.02
CA VAL A 57 -5.54 15.72 -4.62
C VAL A 57 -4.41 15.05 -3.83
N ALA A 58 -4.23 13.74 -4.02
CA ALA A 58 -3.14 13.01 -3.37
C ALA A 58 -1.77 13.50 -3.87
N VAL A 59 -1.64 13.76 -5.17
CA VAL A 59 -0.41 14.35 -5.76
C VAL A 59 -0.15 15.74 -5.19
N ALA A 60 -1.17 16.61 -5.14
CA ALA A 60 -1.03 17.94 -4.57
C ALA A 60 -0.56 17.88 -3.11
N GLY A 61 -1.17 17.03 -2.28
CA GLY A 61 -0.77 16.84 -0.88
C GLY A 61 0.69 16.37 -0.72
N LEU A 62 1.13 15.42 -1.56
CA LEU A 62 2.53 14.97 -1.58
C LEU A 62 3.47 16.10 -2.03
N LEU A 63 3.12 16.85 -3.09
CA LEU A 63 3.92 17.96 -3.59
C LEU A 63 4.04 19.10 -2.56
N THR A 64 2.96 19.46 -1.88
CA THR A 64 3.00 20.49 -0.83
C THR A 64 3.99 20.12 0.27
N VAL A 65 4.00 18.85 0.69
CA VAL A 65 4.94 18.36 1.71
C VAL A 65 6.38 18.37 1.18
N LEU A 66 6.60 17.89 -0.05
CA LEU A 66 7.93 17.88 -0.68
C LEU A 66 8.52 19.29 -0.83
N VAL A 67 7.73 20.26 -1.31
CA VAL A 67 8.15 21.66 -1.44
C VAL A 67 8.43 22.27 -0.07
N SER A 68 7.66 21.91 0.95
CA SER A 68 7.89 22.37 2.33
C SER A 68 9.19 21.84 2.94
N PHE A 69 9.69 20.69 2.46
CA PHE A 69 11.00 20.17 2.87
C PHE A 69 12.19 20.93 2.24
N LEU A 70 11.98 21.86 1.31
CA LEU A 70 13.05 22.75 0.82
C LEU A 70 13.48 23.77 1.90
N ASP A 71 12.54 24.20 2.75
CA ASP A 71 12.81 25.07 3.89
C ASP A 71 12.34 24.43 5.20
N VAL A 72 13.04 23.35 5.59
CA VAL A 72 12.72 22.56 6.78
C VAL A 72 12.79 23.39 8.06
N ARG A 73 13.75 24.31 8.17
CA ARG A 73 14.00 25.05 9.42
C ARG A 73 12.85 26.01 9.74
N ASN A 74 12.33 26.71 8.73
CA ASN A 74 11.29 27.71 8.96
C ASN A 74 9.88 27.10 8.93
N ILE A 75 9.63 26.16 8.03
CA ILE A 75 8.28 25.61 7.82
C ILE A 75 8.02 24.45 8.79
N ILE A 76 8.79 23.37 8.65
CA ILE A 76 8.51 22.09 9.31
C ILE A 76 9.04 22.04 10.74
N LEU A 77 10.16 22.68 11.06
CA LEU A 77 10.70 22.78 12.43
C LEU A 77 10.26 24.06 13.15
N GLY A 78 9.70 25.02 12.42
CA GLY A 78 9.22 26.30 12.94
C GLY A 78 7.77 26.23 13.39
N LYS A 79 6.88 26.94 12.68
CA LYS A 79 5.48 27.15 13.10
C LYS A 79 4.48 26.21 12.45
N SER A 80 4.84 25.57 11.33
CA SER A 80 3.88 24.93 10.43
C SER A 80 4.07 23.42 10.31
N HIS A 81 4.16 22.73 11.46
CA HIS A 81 4.24 21.27 11.51
C HIS A 81 3.05 20.56 10.85
N TYR A 82 1.87 21.20 10.85
CA TYR A 82 0.63 20.64 10.32
C TYR A 82 0.66 20.41 8.81
N VAL A 83 1.61 21.01 8.08
CA VAL A 83 1.76 20.78 6.65
C VAL A 83 2.02 19.29 6.36
N LEU A 84 2.59 18.56 7.30
CA LEU A 84 2.78 17.11 7.23
C LEU A 84 1.45 16.34 7.14
N TYR A 85 0.33 16.89 7.61
CA TYR A 85 -0.99 16.27 7.44
C TYR A 85 -1.46 16.28 5.98
N GLY A 86 -0.81 17.04 5.09
CA GLY A 86 -1.00 16.90 3.65
C GLY A 86 -0.71 15.49 3.12
N LEU A 87 0.10 14.70 3.84
CA LEU A 87 0.34 13.29 3.51
C LEU A 87 -0.92 12.42 3.63
N VAL A 88 -1.90 12.81 4.45
CA VAL A 88 -3.12 12.03 4.69
C VAL A 88 -3.90 11.79 3.41
N ALA A 89 -3.92 12.76 2.49
CA ALA A 89 -4.61 12.63 1.20
C ALA A 89 -4.05 11.51 0.31
N ALA A 90 -2.81 11.06 0.55
CA ALA A 90 -2.17 9.99 -0.21
C ALA A 90 -2.04 8.68 0.58
N MET A 91 -2.56 8.60 1.81
CA MET A 91 -2.51 7.40 2.65
C MET A 91 -3.57 6.39 2.19
N GLN A 92 -3.13 5.21 1.77
CA GLN A 92 -4.01 4.12 1.30
C GLN A 92 -3.64 2.77 1.94
N PRO A 93 -4.64 1.95 2.33
CA PRO A 93 -4.40 0.59 2.81
C PRO A 93 -3.99 -0.36 1.70
N ARG A 94 -3.10 -1.30 2.05
CA ARG A 94 -2.55 -2.33 1.14
C ARG A 94 -3.15 -3.71 1.35
N MET A 95 -4.08 -3.82 2.30
CA MET A 95 -4.71 -5.09 2.61
C MET A 95 -5.72 -5.40 1.52
N LEU A 96 -5.60 -6.60 0.94
CA LEU A 96 -6.65 -7.21 0.15
C LEU A 96 -7.56 -8.01 1.10
N VAL A 97 -8.81 -7.59 1.20
CA VAL A 97 -9.85 -8.22 1.99
C VAL A 97 -11.03 -8.52 1.09
N THR A 98 -11.53 -9.74 1.17
CA THR A 98 -12.64 -10.23 0.35
C THR A 98 -13.90 -10.37 1.20
N PHE A 99 -15.03 -9.98 0.61
CA PHE A 99 -16.35 -10.08 1.21
C PHE A 99 -17.30 -10.85 0.31
N ASP A 100 -18.29 -11.48 0.94
CA ASP A 100 -19.45 -12.08 0.28
C ASP A 100 -20.49 -11.00 -0.10
N GLU A 101 -21.55 -11.38 -0.82
CA GLU A 101 -22.66 -10.48 -1.19
C GLU A 101 -23.37 -9.88 0.03
N GLU A 102 -23.38 -10.60 1.16
CA GLU A 102 -23.91 -10.15 2.44
C GLU A 102 -22.92 -9.30 3.26
N LEU A 103 -21.81 -8.84 2.65
CA LEU A 103 -20.74 -8.05 3.27
C LEU A 103 -20.03 -8.76 4.45
N ARG A 104 -20.15 -10.08 4.54
CA ARG A 104 -19.42 -10.89 5.51
C ARG A 104 -18.01 -11.17 5.01
N PRO A 105 -16.99 -11.16 5.87
CA PRO A 105 -15.62 -11.47 5.47
C PRO A 105 -15.56 -12.92 4.97
N LEU A 106 -15.07 -13.10 3.75
CA LEU A 106 -14.98 -14.40 3.10
C LEU A 106 -13.51 -14.73 2.84
N PRO A 107 -12.91 -15.70 3.56
CA PRO A 107 -11.53 -16.10 3.31
C PRO A 107 -11.44 -16.89 2.01
N VAL A 108 -10.72 -16.36 1.02
CA VAL A 108 -10.52 -16.98 -0.29
C VAL A 108 -9.03 -17.08 -0.58
N SER A 109 -8.65 -18.17 -1.26
CA SER A 109 -7.28 -18.38 -1.72
C SER A 109 -6.97 -17.43 -2.88
N VAL A 110 -5.94 -16.61 -2.71
CA VAL A 110 -5.45 -15.64 -3.69
C VAL A 110 -3.98 -15.93 -4.02
N ARG A 111 -3.61 -15.76 -5.28
CA ARG A 111 -2.23 -15.82 -5.76
C ARG A 111 -1.70 -14.41 -5.83
N VAL A 112 -0.66 -14.11 -5.05
CA VAL A 112 0.01 -12.81 -5.04
C VAL A 112 1.38 -12.96 -5.71
N GLY A 113 1.66 -12.13 -6.69
CA GLY A 113 2.92 -12.15 -7.44
C GLY A 113 3.25 -10.78 -8.02
N GLN A 114 4.38 -10.68 -8.70
CA GLN A 114 4.80 -9.43 -9.32
C GLN A 114 3.88 -9.08 -10.50
N ALA A 115 3.40 -7.84 -10.54
CA ALA A 115 2.52 -7.35 -11.58
C ALA A 115 3.24 -7.28 -12.93
N VAL A 116 2.63 -7.86 -13.95
CA VAL A 116 3.07 -7.86 -15.36
C VAL A 116 1.86 -7.68 -16.26
N ASP A 117 2.07 -7.15 -17.47
CA ASP A 117 0.96 -6.86 -18.38
C ASP A 117 0.33 -8.15 -18.93
N VAL A 118 1.15 -9.01 -19.56
CA VAL A 118 0.73 -10.35 -20.01
C VAL A 118 1.88 -11.33 -19.87
N VAL A 119 1.63 -12.45 -19.19
CA VAL A 119 2.50 -13.63 -19.14
C VAL A 119 1.66 -14.90 -19.27
N GLY A 120 2.29 -16.04 -19.59
CA GLY A 120 1.62 -17.33 -19.72
C GLY A 120 1.40 -17.77 -21.16
N GLN A 121 0.67 -18.87 -21.34
CA GLN A 121 0.41 -19.46 -22.65
C GLN A 121 -0.70 -18.69 -23.39
N ALA A 122 -0.62 -18.68 -24.73
CA ALA A 122 -1.65 -18.08 -25.58
C ALA A 122 -3.03 -18.70 -25.26
N GLY A 123 -4.03 -17.85 -25.00
CA GLY A 123 -5.39 -18.25 -24.68
C GLY A 123 -5.79 -18.14 -23.20
N LYS A 124 -4.83 -18.12 -22.26
CA LYS A 124 -5.08 -17.79 -20.84
C LYS A 124 -4.02 -16.81 -20.34
N PRO A 125 -4.12 -15.52 -20.71
CA PRO A 125 -3.19 -14.51 -20.24
C PRO A 125 -3.26 -14.39 -18.72
N LYS A 126 -2.09 -14.33 -18.09
CA LYS A 126 -1.90 -14.08 -16.67
C LYS A 126 -1.25 -12.74 -16.47
N THR A 127 -1.60 -12.07 -15.39
CA THR A 127 -1.10 -10.72 -15.08
C THR A 127 -0.09 -10.71 -13.92
N ILE A 128 0.28 -11.90 -13.43
CA ILE A 128 1.23 -12.07 -12.33
C ILE A 128 2.35 -13.06 -12.71
N THR A 129 3.57 -12.75 -12.30
CA THR A 129 4.72 -13.68 -12.30
C THR A 129 5.14 -14.06 -10.89
N GLY A 130 5.72 -15.25 -10.73
CA GLY A 130 6.33 -15.69 -9.46
C GLY A 130 5.38 -15.61 -8.27
N PHE A 131 4.25 -16.31 -8.35
CA PHE A 131 3.19 -16.18 -7.35
C PHE A 131 3.38 -17.07 -6.13
N GLN A 132 2.83 -16.61 -5.00
CA GLN A 132 2.59 -17.40 -3.80
C GLN A 132 1.11 -17.40 -3.49
N THR A 133 0.59 -18.57 -3.09
CA THR A 133 -0.82 -18.69 -2.67
C THR A 133 -0.94 -18.31 -1.20
N HIS A 134 -1.82 -17.36 -0.93
CA HIS A 134 -2.18 -16.90 0.41
C HIS A 134 -3.70 -16.94 0.58
N THR A 135 -4.18 -16.89 1.81
CA THR A 135 -5.62 -16.79 2.12
C THR A 135 -5.91 -15.37 2.58
N THR A 136 -6.96 -14.73 2.06
CA THR A 136 -7.37 -13.39 2.47
C THR A 136 -7.79 -13.36 3.95
N PRO A 137 -7.47 -12.28 4.69
CA PRO A 137 -6.86 -11.02 4.25
C PRO A 137 -5.33 -11.08 4.11
N VAL A 138 -4.79 -10.45 3.04
CA VAL A 138 -3.35 -10.45 2.72
C VAL A 138 -2.85 -9.03 2.51
N LEU A 139 -1.60 -8.75 2.90
CA LEU A 139 -0.92 -7.48 2.61
C LEU A 139 -0.18 -7.57 1.28
N LEU A 140 -0.53 -6.71 0.32
CA LEU A 140 0.14 -6.66 -0.98
C LEU A 140 1.42 -5.81 -0.90
N ALA A 141 2.55 -6.35 -1.38
CA ALA A 141 3.78 -5.60 -1.51
C ALA A 141 3.70 -4.55 -2.65
N HIS A 142 4.71 -3.69 -2.77
CA HIS A 142 4.68 -2.64 -3.78
C HIS A 142 4.98 -3.27 -5.15
N GLY A 143 4.06 -3.12 -6.10
CA GLY A 143 4.21 -3.74 -7.42
C GLY A 143 3.81 -5.22 -7.46
N GLU A 144 3.24 -5.73 -6.37
CA GLU A 144 2.53 -7.00 -6.38
C GLU A 144 1.09 -6.79 -6.81
N ARG A 145 0.54 -7.81 -7.48
CA ARG A 145 -0.86 -7.91 -7.87
C ARG A 145 -1.40 -9.25 -7.39
N ALA A 146 -2.69 -9.27 -7.04
CA ALA A 146 -3.39 -10.49 -6.64
C ALA A 146 -4.29 -10.98 -7.77
N GLU A 147 -4.40 -12.30 -7.91
CA GLU A 147 -5.41 -12.99 -8.70
C GLU A 147 -6.12 -14.04 -7.83
N LEU A 148 -7.37 -14.38 -8.10
CA LEU A 148 -8.03 -15.49 -7.42
C LEU A 148 -7.37 -16.83 -7.79
N ALA A 149 -7.19 -17.72 -6.80
CA ALA A 149 -6.61 -19.03 -7.04
C ALA A 149 -7.64 -20.05 -7.56
N THR A 150 -8.92 -19.86 -7.20
CA THR A 150 -10.04 -20.74 -7.53
C THR A 150 -11.10 -19.99 -8.35
N GLU A 151 -11.86 -20.72 -9.17
CA GLU A 151 -12.95 -20.18 -10.00
C GLU A 151 -14.33 -20.27 -9.32
N GLU A 152 -14.38 -20.71 -8.05
CA GLU A 152 -15.60 -20.81 -7.25
C GLU A 152 -16.29 -19.45 -7.06
N HIS A 153 -15.48 -18.39 -7.01
CA HIS A 153 -15.94 -17.03 -6.80
C HIS A 153 -15.48 -16.13 -7.95
N VAL A 154 -16.34 -15.20 -8.37
CA VAL A 154 -16.06 -14.17 -9.36
C VAL A 154 -16.05 -12.81 -8.67
N PRO A 155 -14.99 -12.00 -8.82
CA PRO A 155 -14.96 -10.67 -8.24
C PRO A 155 -15.85 -9.72 -9.03
N VAL A 156 -16.55 -8.83 -8.32
CA VAL A 156 -17.37 -7.78 -8.97
C VAL A 156 -16.49 -6.78 -9.71
N THR A 157 -15.29 -6.52 -9.20
CA THR A 157 -14.30 -5.64 -9.82
C THR A 157 -13.22 -6.46 -10.53
N PRO A 158 -12.71 -6.01 -11.69
CA PRO A 158 -11.63 -6.71 -12.39
C PRO A 158 -10.29 -6.62 -11.64
N ILE A 159 -10.15 -5.65 -10.73
CA ILE A 159 -8.93 -5.39 -9.96
C ILE A 159 -9.16 -5.85 -8.52
N LEU A 160 -8.22 -6.64 -8.00
CA LEU A 160 -8.21 -7.13 -6.62
C LEU A 160 -7.32 -6.24 -5.73
N GLU A 161 -7.83 -5.06 -5.37
CA GLU A 161 -7.16 -4.10 -4.48
C GLU A 161 -8.10 -3.67 -3.35
N GLY A 162 -7.57 -3.58 -2.12
CA GLY A 162 -8.33 -3.08 -0.98
C GLY A 162 -9.46 -4.02 -0.58
N PHE A 163 -10.70 -3.56 -0.75
CA PHE A 163 -11.90 -4.28 -0.38
C PHE A 163 -12.62 -4.76 -1.63
N VAL A 164 -12.76 -6.09 -1.78
CA VAL A 164 -13.34 -6.71 -2.96
C VAL A 164 -14.56 -7.53 -2.56
N ILE A 165 -15.68 -7.31 -3.25
CA ILE A 165 -16.86 -8.16 -3.13
C ILE A 165 -16.75 -9.29 -4.16
N LEU A 166 -16.94 -10.51 -3.67
CA LEU A 166 -16.94 -11.73 -4.46
C LEU A 166 -18.37 -12.24 -4.55
N ARG A 167 -18.76 -12.73 -5.74
CA ARG A 167 -20.00 -13.45 -5.95
C ARG A 167 -19.70 -14.91 -6.19
N LYS A 168 -20.60 -15.79 -5.78
CA LYS A 168 -20.48 -17.21 -6.12
C LYS A 168 -20.65 -17.38 -7.63
N ASN A 169 -19.78 -18.15 -8.26
CA ASN A 169 -19.83 -18.39 -9.69
C ASN A 169 -21.00 -19.34 -10.03
N PRO A 170 -21.98 -18.93 -10.84
CA PRO A 170 -23.11 -19.80 -11.22
C PRO A 170 -22.71 -20.94 -12.16
N ASN A 171 -21.56 -20.84 -12.85
CA ASN A 171 -21.06 -21.84 -13.78
C ASN A 171 -20.03 -22.78 -13.16
N TYR A 172 -19.87 -22.75 -11.84
CA TYR A 172 -18.93 -23.62 -11.13
C TYR A 172 -19.59 -24.95 -10.83
N ASP A 173 -19.35 -25.94 -11.69
CA ASP A 173 -19.68 -27.33 -11.42
C ASP A 173 -18.67 -27.91 -10.41
N VAL A 174 -19.21 -28.49 -9.32
CA VAL A 174 -18.45 -29.10 -8.21
C VAL A 174 -17.79 -30.40 -8.65
#